data_AF-A0A7J8T2N9-F1
#
_entry.id   AF-A0A7J8T2N9-F1
#
_cell.length_a   1.000
_cell.length_b   1.000
_cell.length_c   1.000
_cell.angle_alpha   90.00
_cell.angle_beta   90.00
_cell.angle_gamma   90.00
#
_symmetry.space_group_name_H-M   'P 1'
#
loop_
_entity.id
_entity.type
_entity.pdbx_description
1 polymer ?
#
loop_
_entity_poly.entity_id
_entity_poly.type
_entity_poly.pdbx_seq_one_letter_code
_entity_poly.pdbx_strand_id
1 'polypeptide(L)' 'MSQAISSLTPVMDPYGILQAVKVLDSISEEVPEASPLYVFSLKLLLNKDK' A
#
# COMPACT_ATOMS: atom_id res chain seq x y z
N MET A 1 -20.70 -26.70 7.24
CA MET A 1 -20.11 -25.37 6.94
C MET A 1 -18.69 -25.39 7.44
N SER A 2 -17.71 -25.37 6.55
CA SER A 2 -16.30 -25.22 6.91
C SER A 2 -15.79 -24.02 6.15
N GLN A 3 -15.75 -22.90 6.85
CA GLN A 3 -15.27 -21.62 6.35
C GLN A 3 -13.75 -21.74 6.28
N ALA A 4 -13.22 -21.98 5.08
CA ALA A 4 -11.80 -21.95 4.82
C ALA A 4 -11.33 -20.51 5.05
N ILE A 5 -10.78 -20.23 6.23
CA ILE A 5 -10.00 -19.03 6.46
C ILE A 5 -8.75 -19.23 5.60
N SER A 6 -8.78 -18.65 4.40
CA SER A 6 -7.59 -18.46 3.57
C SER A 6 -6.58 -17.77 4.47
N SER A 7 -5.57 -18.50 4.93
CA SER A 7 -4.42 -17.94 5.61
C SER A 7 -3.65 -17.16 4.55
N LEU A 8 -4.15 -15.95 4.28
CA LEU A 8 -3.42 -14.90 3.59
C LEU A 8 -2.19 -14.71 4.46
N THR A 9 -1.07 -15.31 4.03
CA THR A 9 0.24 -14.98 4.56
C THR A 9 0.25 -13.45 4.60
N PRO A 10 0.45 -12.80 5.76
CA PRO A 10 0.59 -11.36 5.76
C PRO A 10 1.74 -11.12 4.78
N VAL A 11 1.42 -10.52 3.63
CA VAL A 11 2.45 -10.07 2.71
C VAL A 11 3.26 -9.13 3.58
N MET A 12 4.41 -9.62 4.01
CA MET A 12 5.31 -8.84 4.83
C MET A 12 5.55 -7.59 4.00
N ASP A 13 5.27 -6.44 4.59
CA ASP A 13 5.54 -5.15 4.00
C ASP A 13 6.88 -4.69 4.56
N PRO A 14 8.02 -5.27 4.09
CA PRO A 14 9.33 -5.08 4.72
C PRO A 14 9.76 -3.60 4.77
N TYR A 15 9.15 -2.77 3.93
CA TYR A 15 9.42 -1.34 3.81
C TYR A 15 8.25 -0.46 4.26
N GLY A 16 7.14 -1.04 4.73
CA GLY A 16 5.98 -0.27 5.16
C GLY A 16 5.28 0.50 4.03
N ILE A 17 5.43 0.10 2.76
CA ILE A 17 4.89 0.80 1.58
C ILE A 17 3.36 0.79 1.59
N LEU A 18 2.74 -0.34 1.93
CA LEU A 18 1.29 -0.42 2.06
C LEU A 18 0.79 0.49 3.18
N GLN A 19 1.52 0.54 4.30
CA GLN A 19 1.20 1.44 5.40
C GLN A 19 1.39 2.92 5.01
N ALA A 20 2.45 3.24 4.26
CA ALA A 20 2.72 4.58 3.78
C ALA A 20 1.60 5.07 2.85
N VAL A 21 1.15 4.25 1.90
CA VAL A 21 0.03 4.60 1.02
C VAL A 21 -1.24 4.89 1.82
N LYS A 22 -1.57 4.05 2.83
CA LYS A 22 -2.73 4.31 3.71
C LYS A 22 -2.63 5.63 4.48
N VAL A 23 -1.44 5.99 4.94
CA VAL A 23 -1.23 7.29 5.60
C VAL A 23 -1.45 8.41 4.61
N LEU A 24 -0.90 8.31 3.39
CA LEU A 24 -1.09 9.32 2.36
C LEU A 24 -2.57 9.48 1.95
N ASP A 25 -3.31 8.37 1.84
CA ASP A 25 -4.76 8.40 1.59
C ASP A 25 -5.51 9.19 2.68
N SER A 26 -5.05 9.09 3.94
CA SER A 26 -5.65 9.80 5.07
C SER A 26 -5.34 11.30 5.13
N ILE A 27 -4.35 11.78 4.35
CA ILE A 27 -3.94 13.18 4.26
C ILE A 27 -4.05 13.72 2.83
N SER A 28 -5.10 13.30 2.10
CA SER A 28 -5.29 13.64 0.69
C SER A 28 -5.52 15.14 0.43
N GLU A 29 -5.95 15.89 1.45
CA GLU A 29 -6.08 17.35 1.36
C GLU A 29 -4.69 18.03 1.30
N GLU A 30 -3.71 17.54 2.06
CA GLU A 30 -2.34 18.04 2.09
C GLU A 30 -1.46 17.43 1.00
N VAL A 31 -1.70 16.16 0.67
CA VAL A 31 -0.96 15.39 -0.34
C VAL A 31 -1.93 14.88 -1.39
N PRO A 32 -2.19 15.67 -2.45
CA PRO A 32 -3.07 15.24 -3.53
C PRO A 32 -2.58 13.94 -4.18
N GLU A 33 -3.49 13.13 -4.72
CA GLU A 33 -3.15 11.89 -5.43
C GLU A 33 -2.23 12.12 -6.64
N ALA A 34 -2.34 13.31 -7.26
CA ALA A 34 -1.45 13.72 -8.35
C ALA A 34 -0.04 14.12 -7.88
N SER A 35 0.20 14.18 -6.57
CA SER A 35 1.50 14.57 -6.04
C SER A 35 2.60 13.57 -6.41
N PRO A 36 3.84 14.03 -6.63
CA PRO A 36 4.95 13.13 -6.90
C PRO A 36 5.16 12.08 -5.80
N LEU A 37 4.89 12.43 -4.54
CA LEU A 37 5.00 11.53 -3.39
C LEU A 37 3.99 10.38 -3.46
N TYR A 38 2.72 10.69 -3.72
CA TYR A 38 1.66 9.69 -3.83
C TYR A 38 1.90 8.76 -5.02
N VAL A 39 2.16 9.33 -6.20
CA VAL A 39 2.45 8.58 -7.43
C VAL A 39 3.70 7.70 -7.27
N PHE A 40 4.74 8.17 -6.60
CA PHE A 40 5.94 7.37 -6.33
C PHE A 40 5.65 6.20 -5.38
N SER A 41 4.89 6.44 -4.32
CA SER A 41 4.50 5.42 -3.34
C SER A 41 3.66 4.31 -3.99
N LEU A 42 2.73 4.67 -4.87
CA LEU A 42 1.97 3.71 -5.67
C LEU A 42 2.87 2.91 -6.63
N LYS A 43 3.84 3.56 -7.28
CA LYS A 43 4.81 2.84 -8.14
C LYS A 43 5.65 1.86 -7.34
N LEU A 44 6.04 2.18 -6.10
CA LEU A 44 6.73 1.26 -5.21
C LEU A 44 5.82 0.09 -4.80
N LEU A 45 4.55 0.36 -4.48
CA LEU A 45 3.59 -0.67 -4.11
C LEU A 45 3.33 -1.67 -5.24
N LEU A 46 3.30 -1.18 -6.48
CA LEU A 46 3.05 -1.96 -7.69
C LEU A 46 4.31 -2.62 -8.26
N ASN A 47 5.50 -2.15 -7.92
CA ASN A 47 6.77 -2.79 -8.32
C ASN A 47 7.03 -4.02 -7.45
N LYS A 48 6.44 -5.15 -7.82
CA LYS A 48 6.73 -6.45 -7.22
C LYS A 48 7.86 -7.22 -7.92
N ASP A 49 8.41 -6.65 -8.99
CA ASP A 49 9.25 -7.36 -9.98
C ASP A 49 10.68 -6.78 -10.14
N LYS A 50 11.29 -6.22 -9.10
CA LYS A 50 12.73 -5.89 -9.12
C LYS A 50 13.47 -6.39 -7.90
#